data_AF-A0A9D7PFY4-F1
#
_entry.id   AF-A0A9D7PFY4-F1
#
_cell.length_a   1.000
_cell.length_b   1.000
_cell.length_c   1.000
_cell.angle_alpha   90.00
_cell.angle_beta   90.00
_cell.angle_gamma   90.00
#
_symmetry.space_group_name_H-M   'P 1'
#
loop_
_entity.id
_entity.type
_entity.pdbx_description
1 polymer ?
#
loop_
_entity_poly.entity_id
_entity_poly.type
_entity_poly.pdbx_seq_one_letter_code
_entity_poly.pdbx_strand_id
1 'polypeptide(L)'
;MPIDALIKELLQSGSMNEDTTADLNRMLAEFDSGALHPDDADYITALHARLTGAPPPEAAPPSEPGLLDGLSIEGWRERALRAEAELAQLKDDASAPAT
;
A
#
# COMPACT_ATOMS: atom_id res chain seq x y z
N MET A 1 0.71 -22.18 -8.02
CA MET A 1 0.25 -22.79 -6.75
C MET A 1 -0.80 -21.87 -6.15
N PRO A 2 -1.79 -22.37 -5.41
CA PRO A 2 -2.77 -21.52 -4.76
C PRO A 2 -2.15 -20.77 -3.56
N ILE A 3 -2.67 -19.57 -3.25
CA ILE A 3 -2.13 -18.69 -2.20
C ILE A 3 -2.13 -19.38 -0.84
N ASP A 4 -3.18 -20.13 -0.49
CA ASP A 4 -3.26 -20.86 0.78
C ASP A 4 -2.12 -21.88 0.95
N ALA A 5 -1.70 -22.54 -0.13
CA ALA A 5 -0.58 -23.47 -0.11
C ALA A 5 0.75 -22.74 0.12
N LEU A 6 0.94 -21.58 -0.51
CA LEU A 6 2.14 -20.75 -0.32
C LEU A 6 2.25 -20.27 1.14
N ILE A 7 1.16 -19.78 1.72
CA ILE A 7 1.13 -19.35 3.13
C ILE A 7 1.47 -20.54 4.05
N LYS A 8 0.89 -21.72 3.81
CA LYS A 8 1.17 -22.92 4.61
C LYS A 8 2.63 -23.35 4.52
N GLU A 9 3.24 -23.31 3.33
CA GLU A 9 4.67 -23.59 3.17
C GLU A 9 5.55 -22.56 3.91
N LEU A 10 5.20 -21.27 3.80
CA LEU A 10 5.93 -20.20 4.50
C LEU A 10 5.89 -20.41 6.02
N LEU A 11 4.73 -20.73 6.59
CA LEU A 11 4.57 -21.04 8.01
C LEU A 11 5.34 -22.30 8.42
N GLN A 12 5.34 -23.34 7.58
CA GLN A 12 6.08 -24.59 7.84
C GLN A 12 7.60 -24.43 7.74
N SER A 13 8.09 -23.48 6.93
CA SER A 13 9.53 -23.22 6.81
C SER A 13 10.16 -22.78 8.13
N GLY A 14 9.37 -22.20 9.05
CA GLY A 14 9.83 -21.71 10.35
C GLY A 14 10.87 -20.58 10.26
N SER A 15 11.11 -20.03 9.07
CA SER A 15 12.13 -19.00 8.83
C SER A 15 11.64 -17.57 9.13
N MET A 16 10.39 -17.42 9.56
CA MET A 16 9.72 -16.13 9.76
C MET A 16 9.82 -15.68 11.23
N ASN A 17 9.84 -14.37 11.49
CA ASN A 17 9.69 -13.84 12.84
C ASN A 17 8.23 -13.95 13.31
N GLU A 18 7.98 -13.71 14.60
CA GLU A 18 6.64 -13.79 15.21
C GLU A 18 5.64 -12.84 14.54
N ASP A 19 6.06 -11.61 14.22
CA ASP A 19 5.20 -10.63 13.54
C ASP A 19 4.76 -11.09 12.15
N THR A 20 5.70 -11.59 11.33
CA THR A 20 5.38 -12.08 9.98
C THR A 20 4.56 -13.36 10.05
N THR A 21 4.82 -14.21 11.05
CA THR A 21 4.03 -15.42 11.29
C THR A 21 2.58 -15.06 11.64
N ALA A 22 2.38 -14.06 12.50
CA ALA A 22 1.04 -13.58 12.86
C ALA A 22 0.32 -12.98 11.64
N ASP A 23 1.03 -12.19 10.82
CA ASP A 23 0.48 -11.59 9.61
C ASP A 23 0.10 -12.64 8.56
N LEU A 24 0.94 -13.65 8.34
CA LEU A 24 0.62 -14.78 7.46
C LEU A 24 -0.62 -15.56 7.93
N ASN A 25 -0.81 -15.74 9.24
CA ASN A 25 -2.03 -16.36 9.77
C ASN A 25 -3.27 -15.48 9.56
N ARG A 26 -3.13 -14.16 9.68
CA ARG A 26 -4.20 -13.20 9.37
C ARG A 26 -4.59 -13.28 7.88
N MET A 27 -3.61 -13.23 6.98
CA MET A 27 -3.82 -13.34 5.54
C MET A 27 -4.47 -14.68 5.16
N LEU A 28 -4.13 -15.77 5.85
CA LEU A 28 -4.79 -17.06 5.62
C LEU A 28 -6.29 -17.01 5.96
N ALA A 29 -6.65 -16.39 7.08
CA ALA A 29 -8.05 -16.21 7.48
C ALA A 29 -8.80 -15.24 6.53
N GLU A 30 -8.13 -14.19 6.07
CA GLU A 30 -8.66 -13.27 5.06
C GLU A 30 -8.88 -13.99 3.72
N PHE A 31 -7.99 -14.92 3.33
CA PHE A 31 -8.16 -15.75 2.15
C PHE A 31 -9.38 -16.69 2.27
N ASP A 32 -9.51 -17.40 3.40
CA ASP A 32 -10.62 -18.31 3.66
C ASP A 32 -11.99 -17.60 3.68
N SER A 33 -12.01 -16.33 4.10
CA SER A 33 -13.21 -15.49 4.08
C SER A 33 -13.45 -14.77 2.75
N GLY A 34 -12.54 -14.90 1.77
CA GLY A 34 -12.60 -14.21 0.49
C GLY A 34 -12.38 -12.70 0.57
N ALA A 35 -11.78 -12.22 1.67
CA ALA A 35 -11.51 -10.81 1.95
C ALA A 35 -10.04 -10.41 1.73
N LEU A 36 -9.17 -11.33 1.30
CA LEU A 36 -7.76 -11.05 1.05
C LEU A 36 -7.59 -10.00 -0.06
N HIS A 37 -6.77 -8.98 0.20
CA HIS A 37 -6.48 -7.96 -0.80
C HIS A 37 -5.58 -8.53 -1.92
N PRO A 38 -5.74 -8.10 -3.18
CA PRO A 38 -4.88 -8.53 -4.28
C PRO A 38 -3.39 -8.30 -3.99
N ASP A 39 -3.03 -7.13 -3.44
CA ASP A 39 -1.64 -6.80 -3.10
C ASP A 39 -1.04 -7.75 -2.05
N ASP A 40 -1.86 -8.26 -1.12
CA ASP A 40 -1.41 -9.24 -0.12
C ASP A 40 -1.09 -10.58 -0.79
N ALA A 41 -1.91 -10.99 -1.77
CA ALA A 41 -1.66 -12.19 -2.56
C ALA A 41 -0.37 -12.09 -3.40
N ASP A 42 -0.11 -10.91 -3.98
CA ASP A 42 1.14 -10.63 -4.68
C ASP A 42 2.34 -10.66 -3.73
N TYR A 43 2.20 -10.06 -2.54
CA TYR A 43 3.23 -10.09 -1.50
C TYR A 43 3.59 -11.51 -1.09
N ILE A 44 2.59 -12.37 -0.81
CA ILE A 44 2.81 -13.77 -0.43
C ILE A 44 3.58 -14.53 -1.53
N THR A 45 3.21 -14.30 -2.79
CA THR A 45 3.85 -14.95 -3.93
C THR A 45 5.30 -14.51 -4.07
N ALA A 46 5.57 -13.21 -3.95
CA ALA A 46 6.92 -12.66 -3.97
C ALA A 46 7.78 -13.15 -2.80
N LEU A 47 7.20 -13.24 -1.60
CA LEU A 47 7.88 -13.72 -0.39
C LEU A 47 8.27 -15.19 -0.51
N HIS A 48 7.37 -16.03 -1.02
CA HIS A 48 7.66 -17.45 -1.27
C HIS A 48 8.76 -17.64 -2.30
N ALA A 49 8.70 -16.92 -3.42
CA ALA A 49 9.74 -16.99 -4.45
C ALA A 49 11.12 -16.59 -3.92
N ARG A 50 11.18 -15.53 -3.10
CA ARG A 50 12.41 -15.07 -2.47
C ARG A 50 13.04 -16.11 -1.54
N LEU A 51 12.25 -16.85 -0.78
CA LEU A 51 12.75 -17.82 0.19
C LEU A 51 13.10 -19.18 -0.43
N THR A 52 12.35 -19.60 -1.45
CA THR A 52 12.55 -20.89 -2.11
C THR A 52 13.53 -20.81 -3.29
N GLY A 53 13.90 -19.60 -3.73
CA GLY A 53 14.70 -19.38 -4.92
C GLY A 53 13.94 -19.68 -6.22
N ALA A 54 12.61 -19.79 -6.16
CA ALA A 54 11.78 -19.90 -7.33
C ALA A 54 11.85 -18.60 -8.16
N PRO A 55 11.71 -18.68 -9.49
CA PRO A 55 11.65 -17.47 -10.31
C PRO A 55 10.49 -16.60 -9.81
N PRO A 56 10.71 -15.31 -9.52
CA PRO A 56 9.64 -14.43 -9.13
C PRO A 56 8.59 -14.39 -10.25
N PRO A 57 7.29 -14.28 -9.91
CA PRO A 57 6.28 -14.07 -10.92
C PRO A 57 6.64 -12.82 -11.75
N GLU A 58 6.38 -12.88 -13.04
CA GLU A 58 6.52 -11.70 -13.92
C GLU A 58 5.67 -10.59 -13.32
N ALA A 59 6.32 -9.54 -12.82
CA ALA A 59 5.64 -8.48 -12.09
C ALA A 59 4.54 -7.92 -13.00
N ALA A 60 3.30 -7.98 -12.53
CA ALA A 60 2.22 -7.23 -13.15
C ALA A 60 2.66 -5.76 -13.23
N PRO A 61 2.36 -5.05 -14.34
CA PRO A 61 2.73 -3.65 -14.46
C PRO A 61 2.24 -2.91 -13.21
N PRO A 62 3.05 -2.02 -12.63
CA PRO A 62 2.68 -1.34 -11.40
C PRO A 62 1.29 -0.73 -11.57
N SER A 63 0.37 -1.08 -10.69
CA SER A 63 -0.92 -0.42 -10.59
C SER A 63 -0.65 1.08 -10.53
N GLU A 64 -1.13 1.80 -11.55
CA GLU A 64 -0.94 3.25 -11.66
C GLU A 64 -1.30 3.88 -10.31
N PRO A 65 -0.52 4.83 -9.78
CA PRO A 65 -0.76 5.38 -8.46
C PRO A 65 -2.21 5.84 -8.38
N GLY A 66 -2.98 5.16 -7.54
CA GLY A 66 -4.42 5.37 -7.43
C GLY A 66 -4.68 6.84 -7.16
N LEU A 67 -5.56 7.44 -7.96
CA LEU A 67 -5.98 8.82 -7.79
C LEU A 67 -6.65 8.97 -6.41
N LEU A 68 -5.96 9.54 -5.43
CA LEU A 68 -6.58 9.92 -4.15
C LEU A 68 -7.58 11.05 -4.45
N ASP A 69 -8.88 10.80 -4.21
CA ASP A 69 -10.00 11.68 -4.56
C ASP A 69 -10.09 12.05 -6.06
N GLY A 70 -9.62 11.18 -6.96
CA GLY A 70 -9.68 11.46 -8.41
C GLY A 70 -8.65 12.49 -8.90
N LEU A 71 -7.74 12.95 -8.03
CA LEU A 71 -6.66 13.87 -8.39
C LEU A 71 -5.33 13.14 -8.50
N SER A 72 -4.56 13.51 -9.52
CA SER A 72 -3.17 13.10 -9.66
C SER A 72 -2.30 13.79 -8.61
N ILE A 73 -1.06 13.31 -8.44
CA ILE A 73 -0.06 13.96 -7.58
C ILE A 73 0.14 15.44 -7.96
N GLU A 74 0.11 15.75 -9.27
CA GLU A 74 0.20 17.12 -9.77
C GLU A 74 -1.03 17.95 -9.36
N GLY A 75 -2.25 17.39 -9.48
CA GLY A 75 -3.47 18.08 -9.04
C GLY A 75 -3.49 18.36 -7.54
N TRP A 76 -2.93 17.47 -6.72
CA TRP A 76 -2.74 17.71 -5.29
C TRP A 76 -1.75 18.83 -5.01
N ARG A 77 -0.65 18.92 -5.76
CA ARG A 77 0.33 20.00 -5.65
C ARG A 77 -0.27 21.36 -5.98
N GLU A 78 -1.04 21.46 -7.07
CA GLU A 78 -1.70 22.70 -7.46
C GLU A 78 -2.72 23.17 -6.40
N ARG A 79 -3.48 22.22 -5.83
CA ARG A 79 -4.43 22.52 -4.75
C ARG A 79 -3.72 23.04 -3.51
N ALA A 80 -2.60 22.43 -3.12
CA ALA A 80 -1.80 22.87 -1.98
C ALA A 80 -1.26 24.29 -2.20
N LEU A 81 -0.67 24.57 -3.36
CA LEU A 81 -0.14 25.90 -3.70
C LEU A 81 -1.22 26.99 -3.67
N ARG A 82 -2.44 26.69 -4.16
CA ARG A 82 -3.56 27.63 -4.10
C ARG A 82 -3.98 27.92 -2.66
N ALA A 83 -4.13 26.88 -1.84
CA ALA A 83 -4.49 27.04 -0.43
C ALA A 83 -3.44 27.85 0.35
N GLU A 84 -2.14 27.66 0.04
CA GLU A 84 -1.06 28.45 0.63
C GLU A 84 -1.15 29.93 0.22
N ALA A 85 -1.46 30.23 -1.05
CA ALA A 85 -1.64 31.60 -1.52
C ALA A 85 -2.87 32.29 -0.89
N GLU A 86 -4.00 31.58 -0.80
CA GLU A 86 -5.22 32.09 -0.13
C GLU A 86 -4.95 32.39 1.35
N LEU A 87 -4.20 31.52 2.03
CA LEU A 87 -3.82 31.71 3.42
C LEU A 87 -2.85 32.87 3.62
N ALA A 88 -1.91 33.10 2.67
CA ALA A 88 -1.04 34.26 2.69
C ALA A 88 -1.83 35.56 2.51
N GLN A 89 -2.80 35.58 1.60
CA GLN A 89 -3.67 36.74 1.38
C GLN A 89 -4.51 37.08 2.61
N LEU A 90 -5.14 36.07 3.22
CA LEU A 90 -5.94 36.26 4.45
C LEU A 90 -5.09 36.81 5.61
N LYS A 91 -3.83 36.39 5.72
CA LYS A 91 -2.89 36.88 6.73
C LYS A 91 -2.49 38.33 6.49
N ASP A 92 -2.30 38.72 5.23
CA ASP A 92 -1.98 40.08 4.84
C ASP A 92 -3.15 41.03 5.16
N ASP A 93 -4.37 40.66 4.75
CA ASP A 93 -5.60 41.39 5.07
C ASP A 93 -5.84 41.51 6.58
N ALA A 94 -5.58 40.45 7.35
CA ALA A 94 -5.72 40.47 8.81
C ALA A 94 -4.64 41.31 9.52
N SER A 95 -3.50 41.56 8.85
CA SER A 95 -2.38 42.30 9.40
C SER A 95 -2.33 43.77 8.94
N ALA A 96 -3.20 44.17 8.00
CA ALA A 96 -3.36 45.55 7.58
C ALA A 96 -4.13 46.36 8.64
N PRO A 97 -3.57 47.48 9.17
CA PRO A 97 -4.29 48.31 10.14
C PRO A 97 -5.46 49.02 9.45
N ALA A 98 -6.67 48.86 10.00
CA ALA A 98 -7.84 49.63 9.61
C ALA A 98 -7.52 51.13 9.77
N THR A 99 -7.52 51.86 8.66
CA THR A 99 -7.34 53.33 8.63
C THR A 99 -8.65 54.01 8.96
#